data_AF-A0A2P7UG14-F1
#
_entry.id   AF-A0A2P7UG14-F1
#
_cell.length_a   1.000
_cell.length_b   1.000
_cell.length_c   1.000
_cell.angle_alpha   90.00
_cell.angle_beta   90.00
_cell.angle_gamma   90.00
#
_symmetry.space_group_name_H-M   'P 1'
#
loop_
_entity.id
_entity.type
_entity.pdbx_description
1 polymer ?
#
loop_
_entity_poly.entity_id
_entity_poly.type
_entity_poly.pdbx_seq_one_letter_code
_entity_poly.pdbx_strand_id
1 'polypeptide(L)'
;MDHLIIKPKSHEEHDQTEDEILVEQAKAGDQEAFSELVRRHRSKVYGYARSYTQEAFLAEDIVQDALIRAFLHLGTLVDSRRFLPWLHRIVRNQAYTRLSKGSQKRETVFSSLGKQTQEQEPTDWEDLDSILHRLGRSWSHSAQNTNPEEVMVRRELFETIRSLLYCLNPRERRIVESHFFDHLAPHEIAHMFQMSQANVYQVLSRSRKKLIQEKTRVVVDQYMKTRKVAGCMKQAVLNKPEAFTMPTWVTCAAALYGMVESTERKMSLPMILGLSGHAFRLTIVPENIHIAGPTMFHFQRVLQQGLKNMGFESRAVTSYHLSCEPSMNANQVEPSLLSPEARQKRQLSVLLPEALELVHRSIDKGHPVLAWDLFMPEFGLIYGYNDEKRVFYAGDNCRNDSTIPYENLGRGILEELFVLAIDRAFPIDQRTMLANALQSALVHYRGEEPQDASCVNGLAAYAAWQEAYEKGTVESNGNAYTTVVNGDARRYASLFWSEIVDTWTDSVFDEVRPLMKEAASLYGAIADDLDRLSKLFPFPAGGEPNDAEQGKQAIALLQAIERNERAAVSVLEQIQMGLIANQACT
;
A
#
# COMPACT_ATOMS: atom_id res chain seq x y z
N MET A 1 -38.30 -72.23 -16.52
CA MET A 1 -38.40 -70.80 -16.84
C MET A 1 -38.80 -70.10 -15.56
N ASP A 2 -37.83 -69.66 -14.78
CA ASP A 2 -38.07 -68.76 -13.64
C ASP A 2 -37.65 -67.36 -14.07
N HIS A 3 -38.63 -66.46 -14.16
CA HIS A 3 -38.45 -65.10 -14.60
C HIS A 3 -37.74 -64.28 -13.50
N LEU A 4 -36.53 -63.79 -13.82
CA LEU A 4 -35.86 -62.72 -13.10
C LEU A 4 -36.73 -61.45 -13.16
N ILE A 5 -37.39 -61.12 -12.04
CA ILE A 5 -38.06 -59.84 -11.86
C ILE A 5 -36.98 -58.79 -11.61
N ILE A 6 -36.58 -58.08 -12.66
CA ILE A 6 -35.85 -56.81 -12.53
C ILE A 6 -36.87 -55.80 -11.98
N LYS A 7 -36.79 -55.46 -10.69
CA LYS A 7 -37.53 -54.33 -10.14
C LYS A 7 -37.07 -53.06 -10.87
N PRO A 8 -37.97 -52.23 -11.43
CA PRO A 8 -37.59 -50.93 -11.98
C PRO A 8 -37.00 -50.08 -10.85
N LYS A 9 -35.85 -49.43 -11.10
CA LYS A 9 -35.25 -48.45 -10.19
C LYS A 9 -36.31 -47.38 -9.87
N SER A 10 -36.39 -46.97 -8.59
CA SER A 10 -37.33 -45.94 -8.17
C SER A 10 -36.99 -44.59 -8.85
N HIS A 11 -37.96 -43.69 -8.99
CA HIS A 11 -37.77 -42.38 -9.62
C HIS A 11 -36.65 -41.56 -8.93
N GLU A 12 -36.43 -41.76 -7.62
CA GLU A 12 -35.35 -41.14 -6.85
C GLU A 12 -33.96 -41.73 -7.14
N GLU A 13 -33.86 -43.04 -7.41
CA GLU A 13 -32.60 -43.70 -7.79
C GLU A 13 -32.17 -43.33 -9.22
N HIS A 14 -33.12 -43.07 -10.12
CA HIS A 14 -32.86 -42.61 -11.49
C HIS A 14 -32.33 -41.17 -11.51
N ASP A 15 -32.96 -40.26 -10.75
CA ASP A 15 -32.57 -38.84 -10.64
C ASP A 15 -31.17 -38.70 -9.99
N GLN A 16 -30.84 -39.55 -9.01
CA GLN A 16 -29.49 -39.58 -8.40
C GLN A 16 -28.40 -40.09 -9.35
N THR A 17 -28.70 -41.09 -10.20
CA THR A 17 -27.74 -41.62 -11.17
C THR A 17 -27.48 -40.60 -12.29
N GLU A 18 -28.51 -39.84 -12.70
CA GLU A 18 -28.38 -38.75 -13.66
C GLU A 18 -27.64 -37.54 -13.08
N ASP A 19 -27.91 -37.16 -11.84
CA ASP A 19 -27.18 -36.09 -11.14
C ASP A 19 -25.69 -36.42 -11.04
N GLU A 20 -25.33 -37.66 -10.75
CA GLU A 20 -23.93 -38.11 -10.70
C GLU A 20 -23.20 -37.89 -12.05
N ILE A 21 -23.86 -38.24 -13.16
CA ILE A 21 -23.32 -38.06 -14.51
C ILE A 21 -23.17 -36.58 -14.85
N LEU A 22 -24.21 -35.78 -14.57
CA LEU A 22 -24.19 -34.33 -14.82
C LEU A 22 -23.11 -33.63 -13.98
N VAL A 23 -22.86 -34.09 -12.76
CA VAL A 23 -21.80 -33.55 -11.89
C VAL A 23 -20.42 -33.86 -12.47
N GLU A 24 -20.18 -35.08 -12.93
CA GLU A 24 -18.89 -35.44 -13.55
C GLU A 24 -18.64 -34.67 -14.86
N GLN A 25 -19.68 -34.49 -15.68
CA GLN A 25 -19.61 -33.67 -16.89
C GLN A 25 -19.36 -32.19 -16.56
N ALA A 26 -20.06 -31.65 -15.57
CA ALA A 26 -19.87 -30.28 -15.12
C ALA A 26 -18.48 -30.04 -14.51
N LYS A 27 -17.91 -31.02 -13.78
CA LYS A 27 -16.51 -31.00 -13.32
C LYS A 27 -15.53 -30.99 -14.49
N ALA A 28 -15.86 -31.68 -15.58
CA ALA A 28 -15.10 -31.69 -16.82
C ALA A 28 -15.32 -30.43 -17.69
N GLY A 29 -16.04 -29.42 -17.20
CA GLY A 29 -16.21 -28.12 -17.87
C GLY A 29 -17.48 -27.97 -18.70
N ASP A 30 -18.38 -28.95 -18.69
CA ASP A 30 -19.66 -28.88 -19.39
C ASP A 30 -20.64 -27.92 -18.69
N GLN A 31 -20.86 -26.75 -19.31
CA GLN A 31 -21.74 -25.71 -18.77
C GLN A 31 -23.22 -26.07 -18.90
N GLU A 32 -23.60 -26.87 -19.90
CA GLU A 32 -24.98 -27.32 -20.07
C GLU A 32 -25.33 -28.32 -18.96
N ALA A 33 -24.39 -29.22 -18.63
CA ALA A 33 -24.54 -30.14 -17.51
C ALA A 33 -24.71 -29.41 -16.17
N PHE A 34 -23.91 -28.36 -15.91
CA PHE A 34 -24.10 -27.54 -14.71
C PHE A 34 -25.43 -26.77 -14.74
N SER A 35 -25.79 -26.20 -15.88
CA SER A 35 -27.06 -25.47 -16.03
C SER A 35 -28.26 -26.38 -15.76
N GLU A 36 -28.19 -27.63 -16.18
CA GLU A 36 -29.21 -28.64 -15.92
C GLU A 36 -29.27 -29.02 -14.43
N LEU A 37 -28.12 -29.19 -13.75
CA LEU A 37 -28.07 -29.37 -12.29
C LEU A 37 -28.71 -28.19 -11.54
N VAL A 38 -28.42 -26.95 -11.95
CA VAL A 38 -29.03 -25.75 -11.36
C VAL A 38 -30.54 -25.76 -11.58
N ARG A 39 -31.00 -26.04 -12.80
CA ARG A 39 -32.43 -26.08 -13.14
C ARG A 39 -33.19 -27.09 -12.28
N ARG A 40 -32.61 -28.28 -12.06
CA ARG A 40 -33.21 -29.37 -11.25
C ARG A 40 -33.30 -29.04 -9.77
N HIS A 41 -32.30 -28.35 -9.22
CA HIS A 41 -32.16 -28.19 -7.76
C HIS A 41 -32.48 -26.79 -7.24
N ARG A 42 -32.58 -25.76 -8.09
CA ARG A 42 -32.84 -24.36 -7.68
C ARG A 42 -34.09 -24.20 -6.82
N SER A 43 -35.20 -24.84 -7.19
CA SER A 43 -36.45 -24.75 -6.43
C SER A 43 -36.34 -25.38 -5.03
N LYS A 44 -35.63 -26.51 -4.92
CA LYS A 44 -35.37 -27.23 -3.67
C LYS A 44 -34.51 -26.36 -2.73
N VAL A 45 -33.44 -25.76 -3.25
CA VAL A 45 -32.55 -24.92 -2.45
C VAL A 45 -33.13 -23.54 -2.12
N TYR A 46 -34.00 -23.00 -2.98
CA TYR A 46 -34.78 -21.80 -2.68
C TYR A 46 -35.75 -22.03 -1.52
N GLY A 47 -36.50 -23.13 -1.55
CA GLY A 47 -37.36 -23.53 -0.42
C GLY A 47 -36.56 -23.70 0.87
N TYR A 48 -35.36 -24.27 0.76
CA TYR A 48 -34.44 -24.42 1.89
C TYR A 48 -33.92 -23.08 2.43
N ALA A 49 -33.45 -22.17 1.57
CA ALA A 49 -32.99 -20.82 1.97
C ALA A 49 -34.11 -19.99 2.63
N ARG A 50 -35.32 -20.09 2.09
CA ARG A 50 -36.51 -19.41 2.62
C ARG A 50 -36.90 -19.89 4.01
N SER A 51 -36.63 -21.15 4.34
CA SER A 51 -36.88 -21.68 5.69
C SER A 51 -36.03 -21.02 6.78
N TYR A 52 -34.86 -20.47 6.40
CA TYR A 52 -33.97 -19.75 7.31
C TYR A 52 -34.24 -18.24 7.36
N THR A 53 -34.47 -17.61 6.20
CA THR A 53 -34.58 -16.15 6.09
C THR A 53 -35.98 -15.61 6.34
N GLN A 54 -37.02 -16.42 6.10
CA GLN A 54 -38.43 -16.03 6.13
C GLN A 54 -38.79 -14.84 5.20
N GLU A 55 -37.87 -14.42 4.32
CA GLU A 55 -38.03 -13.30 3.39
C GLU A 55 -37.64 -13.72 1.97
N ALA A 56 -38.51 -13.44 0.99
CA ALA A 56 -38.34 -13.94 -0.37
C ALA A 56 -37.14 -13.33 -1.12
N PHE A 57 -36.87 -12.03 -0.92
CA PHE A 57 -35.76 -11.33 -1.57
C PHE A 57 -34.40 -11.80 -1.03
N LEU A 58 -34.27 -11.89 0.30
CA LEU A 58 -33.05 -12.41 0.93
C LEU A 58 -32.79 -13.88 0.57
N ALA A 59 -33.84 -14.71 0.46
CA ALA A 59 -33.71 -16.10 0.02
C ALA A 59 -33.18 -16.21 -1.41
N GLU A 60 -33.65 -15.36 -2.33
CA GLU A 60 -33.19 -15.36 -3.72
C GLU A 60 -31.72 -14.93 -3.83
N ASP A 61 -31.33 -13.89 -3.11
CA ASP A 61 -29.94 -13.44 -3.02
C ASP A 61 -29.00 -14.55 -2.51
N ILE A 62 -29.40 -15.23 -1.43
CA ILE A 62 -28.62 -16.34 -0.87
C ILE A 62 -28.47 -17.49 -1.86
N VAL A 63 -29.55 -17.82 -2.59
CA VAL A 63 -29.52 -18.86 -3.61
C VAL A 63 -28.59 -18.47 -4.75
N GLN A 64 -28.62 -17.22 -5.22
CA GLN A 64 -27.72 -16.75 -6.26
C GLN A 64 -26.25 -16.85 -5.82
N ASP A 65 -25.92 -16.35 -4.63
CA ASP A 65 -24.57 -16.44 -4.08
C ASP A 65 -24.12 -17.91 -3.91
N ALA A 66 -25.02 -18.77 -3.44
CA ALA A 66 -24.73 -20.19 -3.26
C ALA A 66 -24.52 -20.93 -4.58
N LEU A 67 -25.26 -20.61 -5.64
CA LEU A 67 -25.09 -21.21 -6.96
C LEU A 67 -23.77 -20.79 -7.62
N ILE A 68 -23.38 -19.51 -7.47
CA ILE A 68 -22.06 -19.03 -7.92
C ILE A 68 -20.94 -19.79 -7.20
N ARG A 69 -21.04 -19.93 -5.87
CA ARG A 69 -20.07 -20.70 -5.08
C ARG A 69 -20.06 -22.17 -5.47
N ALA A 70 -21.22 -22.78 -5.70
CA ALA A 70 -21.33 -24.16 -6.15
C ALA A 70 -20.65 -24.37 -7.51
N PHE A 71 -20.78 -23.43 -8.44
CA PHE A 71 -20.07 -23.48 -9.72
C PHE A 71 -18.55 -23.45 -9.52
N LEU A 72 -18.06 -22.52 -8.69
CA LEU A 72 -16.62 -22.33 -8.45
C LEU A 72 -15.98 -23.52 -7.71
N HIS A 73 -16.72 -24.15 -6.81
CA HIS A 73 -16.22 -25.23 -5.96
C HIS A 73 -16.65 -26.63 -6.40
N LEU A 74 -17.33 -26.79 -7.54
CA LEU A 74 -17.82 -28.11 -7.95
C LEU A 74 -16.70 -29.16 -8.07
N GLY A 75 -15.50 -28.73 -8.47
CA GLY A 75 -14.31 -29.58 -8.54
C GLY A 75 -13.83 -30.15 -7.19
N THR A 76 -14.30 -29.61 -6.06
CA THR A 76 -13.95 -30.08 -4.71
C THR A 76 -14.91 -31.16 -4.20
N LEU A 77 -16.03 -31.39 -4.89
CA LEU A 77 -16.99 -32.41 -4.52
C LEU A 77 -16.39 -33.80 -4.75
N VAL A 78 -16.00 -34.47 -3.67
CA VAL A 78 -15.36 -35.80 -3.72
C VAL A 78 -16.34 -36.89 -4.14
N ASP A 79 -17.60 -36.80 -3.72
CA ASP A 79 -18.65 -37.78 -4.06
C ASP A 79 -19.78 -37.09 -4.81
N SER A 80 -19.87 -37.35 -6.12
CA SER A 80 -20.81 -36.73 -7.05
C SER A 80 -22.26 -37.05 -6.74
N ARG A 81 -22.52 -38.17 -6.06
CA ARG A 81 -23.86 -38.56 -5.60
C ARG A 81 -24.38 -37.69 -4.46
N ARG A 82 -23.54 -36.84 -3.87
CA ARG A 82 -23.87 -35.97 -2.73
C ARG A 82 -24.02 -34.50 -3.13
N PHE A 83 -24.23 -34.21 -4.42
CA PHE A 83 -24.35 -32.85 -4.93
C PHE A 83 -25.44 -32.03 -4.23
N LEU A 84 -26.67 -32.54 -4.13
CA LEU A 84 -27.77 -31.81 -3.49
C LEU A 84 -27.51 -31.55 -1.99
N PRO A 85 -27.12 -32.55 -1.16
CA PRO A 85 -26.69 -32.30 0.22
C PRO A 85 -25.53 -31.29 0.36
N TRP A 86 -24.56 -31.33 -0.56
CA TRP A 86 -23.43 -30.38 -0.59
C TRP A 86 -23.91 -28.96 -0.92
N LEU A 87 -24.80 -28.81 -1.90
CA LEU A 87 -25.39 -27.53 -2.27
C LEU A 87 -26.25 -26.94 -1.14
N HIS A 88 -27.05 -27.78 -0.47
CA HIS A 88 -27.80 -27.37 0.74
C HIS A 88 -26.87 -26.80 1.80
N ARG A 89 -25.69 -27.40 1.99
CA ARG A 89 -24.72 -26.92 2.97
C ARG A 89 -24.20 -25.52 2.64
N ILE A 90 -23.89 -25.25 1.37
CA ILE A 90 -23.47 -23.92 0.89
C ILE A 90 -24.56 -22.90 1.19
N VAL A 91 -25.81 -23.22 0.80
CA VAL A 91 -26.99 -22.36 0.98
C VAL A 91 -27.23 -22.04 2.46
N ARG A 92 -27.19 -23.05 3.33
CA ARG A 92 -27.36 -22.90 4.78
C ARG A 92 -26.32 -21.96 5.37
N ASN A 93 -25.05 -22.10 4.97
CA ASN A 93 -23.99 -21.25 5.49
C ASN A 93 -24.13 -19.80 5.01
N GLN A 94 -24.48 -19.59 3.74
CA GLN A 94 -24.75 -18.23 3.22
C GLN A 94 -25.92 -17.58 3.97
N ALA A 95 -26.97 -18.35 4.28
CA ALA A 95 -28.07 -17.87 5.11
C ALA A 95 -27.61 -17.47 6.52
N TYR A 96 -26.81 -18.31 7.20
CA TYR A 96 -26.28 -17.97 8.53
C TYR A 96 -25.36 -16.73 8.50
N THR A 97 -24.50 -16.60 7.50
CA THR A 97 -23.62 -15.42 7.35
C THR A 97 -24.44 -14.15 7.16
N ARG A 98 -25.44 -14.17 6.26
CA ARG A 98 -26.31 -13.01 6.01
C ARG A 98 -27.17 -12.64 7.23
N LEU A 99 -27.69 -13.63 7.96
CA LEU A 99 -28.49 -13.41 9.17
C LEU A 99 -27.64 -12.88 10.35
N SER A 100 -26.41 -13.36 10.51
CA SER A 100 -25.48 -12.87 11.54
C SER A 100 -25.07 -11.41 11.33
N LYS A 101 -24.88 -10.97 10.08
CA LYS A 101 -24.60 -9.56 9.74
C LYS A 101 -25.81 -8.64 10.00
N GLY A 102 -27.04 -9.17 9.93
CA GLY A 102 -28.28 -8.42 10.20
C GLY A 102 -28.57 -8.15 11.67
N SER A 103 -28.27 -9.10 12.57
CA SER A 103 -28.49 -8.92 14.02
C SER A 103 -27.54 -7.91 14.67
N GLN A 104 -26.29 -7.80 14.19
CA GLN A 104 -25.33 -6.82 14.72
C GLN A 104 -25.72 -5.35 14.44
N LYS A 105 -26.56 -5.10 13.41
CA LYS A 105 -27.06 -3.74 13.10
C LYS A 105 -28.26 -3.30 13.95
N ARG A 106 -28.88 -4.20 14.74
CA ARG A 106 -30.07 -3.91 15.55
C ARG A 106 -29.84 -3.79 17.05
N GLU A 107 -28.63 -4.07 17.54
CA GLU A 107 -28.28 -3.92 18.96
C GLU A 107 -26.94 -3.19 19.15
N THR A 108 -26.92 -1.90 18.82
CA THR A 108 -25.96 -0.95 19.39
C THR A 108 -26.71 0.24 19.94
N VAL A 109 -27.50 0.02 20.99
CA VAL A 109 -28.00 1.09 21.86
C VAL A 109 -27.74 0.71 23.32
N PHE A 110 -26.65 1.30 23.83
CA PHE A 110 -26.49 1.77 25.21
C PHE A 110 -26.66 0.76 26.37
N SER A 111 -25.59 0.02 26.71
CA SER A 111 -25.08 -0.13 28.10
C SER A 111 -24.05 -1.26 28.21
N SER A 112 -22.75 -0.93 28.25
CA SER A 112 -21.72 -1.64 29.05
C SER A 112 -20.35 -0.97 28.89
N LEU A 113 -20.15 0.13 29.63
CA LEU A 113 -18.82 0.55 30.05
C LEU A 113 -18.34 -0.46 31.10
N GLY A 114 -17.19 -1.10 30.83
CA GLY A 114 -16.48 -1.92 31.83
C GLY A 114 -16.37 -3.40 31.50
N LYS A 115 -15.67 -3.75 30.41
CA LYS A 115 -14.82 -4.95 30.28
C LYS A 115 -13.97 -4.79 29.03
N GLN A 116 -12.64 -4.73 29.23
CA GLN A 116 -11.66 -4.87 28.15
C GLN A 116 -12.01 -6.10 27.34
N THR A 117 -12.52 -5.88 26.13
CA THR A 117 -12.82 -6.94 25.17
C THR A 117 -11.99 -6.62 23.95
N GLN A 118 -11.09 -7.54 23.63
CA GLN A 118 -10.27 -7.57 22.41
C GLN A 118 -11.08 -7.04 21.22
N GLU A 119 -10.47 -6.11 20.49
CA GLU A 119 -10.87 -5.70 19.15
C GLU A 119 -11.10 -6.95 18.29
N GLN A 120 -12.35 -7.40 18.24
CA GLN A 120 -12.82 -8.28 17.18
C GLN A 120 -13.14 -7.35 16.03
N GLU A 121 -12.14 -7.05 15.21
CA GLU A 121 -12.42 -6.53 13.87
C GLU A 121 -13.46 -7.47 13.22
N PRO A 122 -14.56 -6.92 12.68
CA PRO A 122 -15.54 -7.72 11.96
C PRO A 122 -14.82 -8.35 10.79
N THR A 123 -14.61 -9.67 10.87
CA THR A 123 -13.76 -10.38 9.92
C THR A 123 -14.50 -10.45 8.59
N ASP A 124 -14.12 -9.58 7.65
CA ASP A 124 -14.72 -9.53 6.34
C ASP A 124 -14.17 -10.67 5.47
N TRP A 125 -14.71 -11.88 5.68
CA TRP A 125 -14.36 -13.11 4.96
C TRP A 125 -14.67 -13.04 3.45
N GLU A 126 -15.49 -12.07 3.03
CA GLU A 126 -15.71 -11.76 1.61
C GLU A 126 -14.40 -11.45 0.88
N ASP A 127 -13.38 -10.90 1.56
CA ASP A 127 -12.12 -10.54 0.94
C ASP A 127 -11.22 -11.77 0.64
N LEU A 128 -11.26 -12.84 1.42
CA LEU A 128 -10.50 -14.06 1.11
C LEU A 128 -11.15 -14.89 0.01
N ASP A 129 -12.49 -14.95 0.00
CA ASP A 129 -13.24 -15.43 -1.16
C ASP A 129 -12.93 -14.55 -2.38
N SER A 130 -12.80 -13.23 -2.21
CA SER A 130 -12.36 -12.31 -3.26
C SER A 130 -10.93 -12.60 -3.74
N ILE A 131 -10.01 -13.00 -2.85
CA ILE A 131 -8.62 -13.34 -3.18
C ILE A 131 -8.54 -14.68 -3.93
N LEU A 132 -9.29 -15.70 -3.50
CA LEU A 132 -9.45 -16.97 -4.23
C LEU A 132 -10.19 -16.76 -5.55
N HIS A 133 -11.16 -15.85 -5.59
CA HIS A 133 -11.88 -15.44 -6.79
C HIS A 133 -11.05 -14.54 -7.71
N ARG A 134 -10.11 -13.72 -7.22
CA ARG A 134 -9.12 -12.98 -8.02
C ARG A 134 -8.04 -13.91 -8.57
N LEU A 135 -7.64 -14.92 -7.79
CA LEU A 135 -6.84 -16.05 -8.26
C LEU A 135 -7.52 -16.77 -9.43
N GLY A 136 -8.86 -16.84 -9.46
CA GLY A 136 -9.65 -17.29 -10.61
C GLY A 136 -9.86 -16.24 -11.73
N ARG A 137 -10.08 -14.96 -11.39
CA ARG A 137 -10.44 -13.89 -12.37
C ARG A 137 -9.29 -13.40 -13.23
N SER A 138 -8.03 -13.53 -12.79
CA SER A 138 -6.88 -13.22 -13.66
C SER A 138 -6.85 -14.08 -14.94
N TRP A 139 -7.71 -15.10 -15.03
CA TRP A 139 -7.82 -16.01 -16.16
C TRP A 139 -9.22 -16.02 -16.80
N SER A 140 -10.19 -15.26 -16.26
CA SER A 140 -11.58 -15.25 -16.76
C SER A 140 -11.85 -14.20 -17.86
N HIS A 141 -10.83 -13.47 -18.33
CA HIS A 141 -10.98 -12.58 -19.50
C HIS A 141 -11.08 -13.34 -20.84
N SER A 142 -11.05 -14.67 -20.81
CA SER A 142 -11.31 -15.56 -21.95
C SER A 142 -12.75 -16.12 -21.97
N ALA A 143 -13.68 -15.59 -21.17
CA ALA A 143 -15.01 -16.15 -20.88
C ALA A 143 -16.05 -16.10 -22.03
N GLN A 144 -15.64 -16.36 -23.27
CA GLN A 144 -16.52 -16.68 -24.38
C GLN A 144 -15.87 -17.72 -25.30
N ASN A 145 -15.67 -18.96 -24.82
CA ASN A 145 -15.81 -20.19 -25.62
C ASN A 145 -15.39 -21.46 -24.85
N THR A 146 -16.14 -22.55 -25.09
CA THR A 146 -15.97 -23.92 -24.64
C THR A 146 -14.66 -24.55 -25.16
N ASN A 147 -13.57 -24.50 -24.40
CA ASN A 147 -12.26 -25.05 -24.83
C ASN A 147 -11.64 -26.00 -23.76
N PRO A 148 -11.16 -27.21 -24.13
CA PRO A 148 -10.39 -28.13 -23.29
C PRO A 148 -9.23 -27.51 -22.49
N GLU A 149 -8.64 -26.42 -22.98
CA GLU A 149 -7.59 -25.68 -22.25
C GLU A 149 -8.11 -25.13 -20.90
N GLU A 150 -9.39 -24.79 -20.78
CA GLU A 150 -9.99 -24.26 -19.55
C GLU A 150 -10.09 -25.33 -18.45
N VAL A 151 -10.33 -26.59 -18.83
CA VAL A 151 -10.35 -27.74 -17.90
C VAL A 151 -8.96 -28.01 -17.34
N MET A 152 -7.94 -27.90 -18.20
CA MET A 152 -6.53 -28.03 -17.80
C MET A 152 -6.14 -26.89 -16.84
N VAL A 153 -6.50 -25.64 -17.16
CA VAL A 153 -6.21 -24.47 -16.32
C VAL A 153 -6.88 -24.57 -14.95
N ARG A 154 -8.13 -25.05 -14.88
CA ARG A 154 -8.82 -25.28 -13.59
C ARG A 154 -8.11 -26.36 -12.76
N ARG A 155 -7.68 -27.45 -13.38
CA ARG A 155 -6.94 -28.53 -12.70
C ARG A 155 -5.58 -28.05 -12.19
N GLU A 156 -4.84 -27.28 -12.98
CA GLU A 156 -3.57 -26.66 -12.56
C GLU A 156 -3.75 -25.66 -11.41
N LEU A 157 -4.84 -24.88 -11.43
CA LEU A 157 -5.20 -23.96 -10.34
C LEU A 157 -5.45 -24.72 -9.03
N PHE A 158 -6.21 -25.81 -9.09
CA PHE A 158 -6.47 -26.65 -7.91
C PHE A 158 -5.20 -27.30 -7.34
N GLU A 159 -4.32 -27.80 -8.19
CA GLU A 159 -3.02 -28.34 -7.76
C GLU A 159 -2.14 -27.24 -7.16
N THR A 160 -2.17 -26.03 -7.72
CA THR A 160 -1.44 -24.88 -7.17
C THR A 160 -1.98 -24.51 -5.78
N ILE A 161 -3.30 -24.40 -5.61
CA ILE A 161 -3.93 -24.10 -4.30
C ILE A 161 -3.61 -25.22 -3.29
N ARG A 162 -3.71 -26.49 -3.68
CA ARG A 162 -3.31 -27.63 -2.82
C ARG A 162 -1.84 -27.54 -2.45
N SER A 163 -0.96 -27.19 -3.39
CA SER A 163 0.48 -27.03 -3.12
C SER A 163 0.74 -25.92 -2.08
N LEU A 164 0.00 -24.80 -2.16
CA LEU A 164 0.11 -23.69 -1.22
C LEU A 164 -0.33 -24.09 0.20
N LEU A 165 -1.35 -24.93 0.32
CA LEU A 165 -1.83 -25.45 1.61
C LEU A 165 -0.79 -26.32 2.34
N TYR A 166 0.28 -26.77 1.67
CA TYR A 166 1.36 -27.49 2.33
C TYR A 166 2.20 -26.61 3.28
N CYS A 167 2.12 -25.29 3.19
CA CYS A 167 2.74 -24.39 4.17
C CYS A 167 2.07 -24.44 5.56
N LEU A 168 0.85 -24.99 5.64
CA LEU A 168 0.10 -25.18 6.88
C LEU A 168 0.41 -26.54 7.50
N ASN A 169 0.42 -26.58 8.85
CA ASN A 169 0.53 -27.85 9.56
C ASN A 169 -0.73 -28.72 9.32
N PRO A 170 -0.69 -30.05 9.55
CA PRO A 170 -1.80 -30.94 9.21
C PRO A 170 -3.14 -30.54 9.85
N ARG A 171 -3.12 -29.99 11.07
CA ARG A 171 -4.32 -29.56 11.79
C ARG A 171 -4.88 -28.25 11.22
N GLU A 172 -4.02 -27.25 11.03
CA GLU A 172 -4.37 -25.96 10.39
C GLU A 172 -4.93 -26.19 8.99
N ARG A 173 -4.26 -27.03 8.20
CA ARG A 173 -4.70 -27.41 6.85
C ARG A 173 -6.09 -28.01 6.88
N ARG A 174 -6.35 -28.99 7.75
CA ARG A 174 -7.67 -29.63 7.82
C ARG A 174 -8.75 -28.65 8.26
N ILE A 175 -8.46 -27.71 9.17
CA ILE A 175 -9.39 -26.64 9.57
C ILE A 175 -9.72 -25.72 8.40
N VAL A 176 -8.70 -25.29 7.64
CA VAL A 176 -8.84 -24.48 6.42
C VAL A 176 -9.63 -25.25 5.37
N GLU A 177 -9.25 -26.48 5.05
CA GLU A 177 -9.98 -27.34 4.11
C GLU A 177 -11.44 -27.53 4.52
N SER A 178 -11.70 -27.77 5.80
CA SER A 178 -13.07 -27.92 6.30
C SER A 178 -13.89 -26.64 6.17
N HIS A 179 -13.27 -25.47 6.35
CA HIS A 179 -13.96 -24.21 6.14
C HIS A 179 -14.22 -23.91 4.65
N PHE A 180 -13.19 -24.04 3.81
CA PHE A 180 -13.26 -23.60 2.41
C PHE A 180 -13.83 -24.64 1.45
N PHE A 181 -13.48 -25.92 1.60
CA PHE A 181 -13.88 -26.97 0.65
C PHE A 181 -15.06 -27.80 1.14
N ASP A 182 -15.08 -28.14 2.42
CA ASP A 182 -16.19 -28.92 2.99
C ASP A 182 -17.38 -28.02 3.39
N HIS A 183 -17.21 -26.69 3.32
CA HIS A 183 -18.17 -25.68 3.74
C HIS A 183 -18.70 -25.95 5.17
N LEU A 184 -17.84 -26.24 6.14
CA LEU A 184 -18.21 -26.25 7.56
C LEU A 184 -18.32 -24.80 8.07
N ALA A 185 -19.38 -24.51 8.84
CA ALA A 185 -19.43 -23.28 9.62
C ALA A 185 -18.42 -23.34 10.80
N PRO A 186 -17.87 -22.21 11.28
CA PRO A 186 -16.86 -22.20 12.35
C PRO A 186 -17.26 -22.96 13.63
N HIS A 187 -18.56 -23.01 13.96
CA HIS A 187 -19.08 -23.80 15.08
C HIS A 187 -19.06 -25.31 14.83
N GLU A 188 -19.29 -25.76 13.60
CA GLU A 188 -19.19 -27.16 13.22
C GLU A 188 -17.72 -27.62 13.21
N ILE A 189 -16.80 -26.74 12.76
CA ILE A 189 -15.35 -26.97 12.85
C ILE A 189 -14.91 -27.04 14.32
N ALA A 190 -15.41 -26.14 15.15
CA ALA A 190 -15.11 -26.12 16.59
C ALA A 190 -15.50 -27.45 17.26
N HIS A 191 -16.68 -27.98 16.94
CA HIS A 191 -17.12 -29.29 17.40
C HIS A 191 -16.24 -30.43 16.84
N MET A 192 -15.94 -30.41 15.54
CA MET A 192 -15.11 -31.42 14.88
C MET A 192 -13.70 -31.53 15.48
N PHE A 193 -13.08 -30.40 15.82
CA PHE A 193 -11.72 -30.34 16.35
C PHE A 193 -11.65 -30.19 17.87
N GLN A 194 -12.79 -30.31 18.57
CA GLN A 194 -12.92 -30.16 20.02
C GLN A 194 -12.23 -28.89 20.54
N MET A 195 -12.55 -27.75 19.94
CA MET A 195 -12.01 -26.44 20.30
C MET A 195 -13.11 -25.38 20.37
N SER A 196 -12.80 -24.22 20.92
CA SER A 196 -13.73 -23.08 20.90
C SER A 196 -13.83 -22.49 19.50
N GLN A 197 -14.98 -21.86 19.19
CA GLN A 197 -15.15 -21.10 17.94
C GLN A 197 -14.10 -19.98 17.80
N ALA A 198 -13.75 -19.32 18.91
CA ALA A 198 -12.71 -18.31 18.94
C ALA A 198 -11.35 -18.88 18.49
N ASN A 199 -11.01 -20.10 18.91
CA ASN A 199 -9.77 -20.75 18.47
C ASN A 199 -9.81 -21.11 16.97
N VAL A 200 -10.97 -21.53 16.43
CA VAL A 200 -11.15 -21.74 14.98
C VAL A 200 -10.87 -20.45 14.22
N TYR A 201 -11.45 -19.32 14.63
CA TYR A 201 -11.20 -18.02 14.00
C TYR A 201 -9.72 -17.60 14.08
N GLN A 202 -9.06 -17.82 15.22
CA GLN A 202 -7.62 -17.56 15.36
C GLN A 202 -6.78 -18.42 14.41
N VAL A 203 -7.08 -19.71 14.31
CA VAL A 203 -6.40 -20.62 13.39
C VAL A 203 -6.61 -20.21 11.94
N LEU A 204 -7.85 -19.89 11.54
CA LEU A 204 -8.16 -19.43 10.18
C LEU A 204 -7.45 -18.11 9.86
N SER A 205 -7.44 -17.14 10.79
CA SER A 205 -6.76 -15.85 10.62
C SER A 205 -5.24 -16.02 10.45
N ARG A 206 -4.60 -16.83 11.31
CA ARG A 206 -3.16 -17.12 11.19
C ARG A 206 -2.83 -17.89 9.92
N SER A 207 -3.67 -18.85 9.54
CA SER A 207 -3.50 -19.63 8.31
C SER A 207 -3.65 -18.76 7.07
N ARG A 208 -4.58 -17.78 7.07
CA ARG A 208 -4.70 -16.76 6.01
C ARG A 208 -3.40 -16.00 5.82
N LYS A 209 -2.80 -15.49 6.90
CA LYS A 209 -1.51 -14.77 6.84
C LYS A 209 -0.41 -15.63 6.23
N LYS A 210 -0.28 -16.90 6.66
CA LYS A 210 0.69 -17.86 6.09
C LYS A 210 0.47 -18.13 4.61
N LEU A 211 -0.78 -18.31 4.18
CA LEU A 211 -1.12 -18.58 2.78
C LEU A 211 -0.87 -17.38 1.87
N ILE A 212 -1.16 -16.16 2.34
CA ILE A 212 -0.84 -14.93 1.59
C ILE A 212 0.67 -14.81 1.39
N GLN A 213 1.45 -15.05 2.44
CA GLN A 213 2.91 -15.02 2.37
C GLN A 213 3.47 -16.06 1.40
N GLU A 214 2.97 -17.30 1.48
CA GLU A 214 3.38 -18.39 0.60
C GLU A 214 2.99 -18.11 -0.86
N LYS A 215 1.79 -17.57 -1.09
CA LYS A 215 1.35 -17.11 -2.42
C LYS A 215 2.32 -16.09 -2.99
N THR A 216 2.68 -15.05 -2.23
CA THR A 216 3.64 -14.04 -2.71
C THR A 216 4.95 -14.68 -3.10
N ARG A 217 5.48 -15.60 -2.28
CA ARG A 217 6.71 -16.35 -2.58
C ARG A 217 6.60 -17.14 -3.88
N VAL A 218 5.51 -17.90 -4.06
CA VAL A 218 5.27 -18.69 -5.28
C VAL A 218 5.14 -17.79 -6.51
N VAL A 219 4.47 -16.64 -6.40
CA VAL A 219 4.34 -15.70 -7.52
C VAL A 219 5.70 -15.09 -7.88
N VAL A 220 6.53 -14.73 -6.89
CA VAL A 220 7.90 -14.26 -7.14
C VAL A 220 8.75 -15.36 -7.80
N ASP A 221 8.68 -16.61 -7.31
CA ASP A 221 9.38 -17.73 -7.92
C ASP A 221 8.91 -18.01 -9.35
N GLN A 222 7.61 -17.90 -9.60
CA GLN A 222 7.04 -18.05 -10.95
C GLN A 222 7.51 -16.92 -11.86
N TYR A 223 7.52 -15.67 -11.38
CA TYR A 223 8.06 -14.54 -12.13
C TYR A 223 9.55 -14.75 -12.51
N MET A 224 10.37 -15.25 -11.58
CA MET A 224 11.77 -15.63 -11.85
C MET A 224 11.88 -16.77 -12.88
N LYS A 225 11.04 -17.81 -12.77
CA LYS A 225 11.00 -18.92 -13.74
C LYS A 225 10.62 -18.43 -15.13
N THR A 226 9.62 -17.56 -15.25
CA THR A 226 9.19 -16.95 -16.51
C THR A 226 10.34 -16.18 -17.16
N ARG A 227 11.07 -15.36 -16.39
CA ARG A 227 12.25 -14.65 -16.90
C ARG A 227 13.35 -15.60 -17.37
N LYS A 228 13.58 -16.69 -16.63
CA LYS A 228 14.55 -17.74 -17.00
C LYS A 228 14.18 -18.43 -18.32
N VAL A 229 12.92 -18.83 -18.47
CA VAL A 229 12.41 -19.49 -19.68
C VAL A 229 12.46 -18.55 -20.88
N ALA A 230 12.15 -17.27 -20.68
CA ALA A 230 12.23 -16.23 -21.70
C ALA A 230 13.68 -15.83 -22.07
N GLY A 231 14.69 -16.34 -21.36
CA GLY A 231 16.10 -16.00 -21.59
C GLY A 231 16.46 -14.55 -21.25
N CYS A 232 15.65 -13.85 -20.44
CA CYS A 232 15.84 -12.44 -20.10
C CYS A 232 16.45 -12.22 -18.71
N MET A 233 16.86 -13.28 -17.99
CA MET A 233 17.62 -13.14 -16.76
C MET A 233 18.98 -12.51 -17.02
N LYS A 234 19.34 -11.49 -16.24
CA LYS A 234 20.63 -10.81 -16.36
C LYS A 234 21.03 -10.11 -15.06
N GLN A 235 22.23 -9.56 -15.08
CA GLN A 235 22.68 -8.54 -14.15
C GLN A 235 22.73 -7.20 -14.88
N ALA A 236 22.16 -6.16 -14.28
CA ALA A 236 22.22 -4.79 -14.78
C ALA A 236 22.56 -3.86 -13.61
N VAL A 237 23.59 -3.03 -13.78
CA VAL A 237 24.02 -2.07 -12.75
C VAL A 237 24.30 -0.76 -13.47
N LEU A 238 23.62 0.30 -13.05
CA LEU A 238 23.83 1.65 -13.54
C LEU A 238 25.04 2.28 -12.85
N ASN A 239 25.48 3.43 -13.36
CA ASN A 239 26.46 4.24 -12.65
C ASN A 239 25.90 4.63 -11.28
N LYS A 240 26.78 4.66 -10.28
CA LYS A 240 26.41 5.04 -8.92
C LYS A 240 25.84 6.47 -8.91
N PRO A 241 24.60 6.67 -8.44
CA PRO A 241 23.98 8.00 -8.38
C PRO A 241 24.81 9.02 -7.59
N GLU A 242 24.92 10.26 -8.09
CA GLU A 242 25.59 11.34 -7.35
C GLU A 242 24.76 11.75 -6.11
N ALA A 243 23.45 11.45 -6.14
CA ALA A 243 22.50 11.59 -5.03
C ALA A 243 23.03 11.10 -3.68
N PHE A 244 23.85 10.05 -3.65
CA PHE A 244 24.39 9.48 -2.40
C PHE A 244 25.42 10.37 -1.70
N THR A 245 25.91 11.39 -2.39
CA THR A 245 26.89 12.36 -1.86
C THR A 245 26.28 13.75 -1.62
N MET A 246 24.99 13.93 -1.93
CA MET A 246 24.32 15.20 -1.82
C MET A 246 24.15 15.61 -0.35
N PRO A 247 24.57 16.83 0.05
CA PRO A 247 24.54 17.28 1.44
C PRO A 247 23.16 17.81 1.82
N THR A 248 22.14 16.95 1.80
CA THR A 248 20.77 17.30 2.17
C THR A 248 20.17 16.32 3.17
N TRP A 249 19.34 16.86 4.07
CA TRP A 249 18.51 16.11 5.01
C TRP A 249 17.18 15.67 4.40
N VAL A 250 16.80 16.22 3.24
CA VAL A 250 15.56 15.87 2.54
C VAL A 250 15.81 14.65 1.64
N THR A 251 15.81 13.46 2.24
CA THR A 251 16.22 12.20 1.59
C THR A 251 15.41 11.88 0.32
N CYS A 252 14.10 12.17 0.32
CA CYS A 252 13.26 12.01 -0.88
C CYS A 252 13.73 12.88 -2.05
N ALA A 253 14.19 14.11 -1.78
CA ALA A 253 14.66 15.00 -2.81
C ALA A 253 16.04 14.60 -3.35
N ALA A 254 16.91 14.07 -2.50
CA ALA A 254 18.15 13.43 -2.95
C ALA A 254 17.86 12.25 -3.89
N ALA A 255 16.90 11.39 -3.53
CA ALA A 255 16.49 10.28 -4.38
C ALA A 255 15.85 10.77 -5.70
N LEU A 256 14.98 11.79 -5.67
CA LEU A 256 14.43 12.41 -6.89
C LEU A 256 15.54 12.98 -7.79
N TYR A 257 16.55 13.62 -7.20
CA TYR A 257 17.71 14.10 -7.93
C TYR A 257 18.43 12.96 -8.64
N GLY A 258 18.67 11.83 -7.95
CA GLY A 258 19.30 10.65 -8.57
C GLY A 258 18.46 9.96 -9.65
N MET A 259 17.13 10.09 -9.60
CA MET A 259 16.27 9.66 -10.71
C MET A 259 16.42 10.60 -11.91
N VAL A 260 16.31 11.92 -11.69
CA VAL A 260 16.32 12.93 -12.75
C VAL A 260 17.71 13.05 -13.40
N GLU A 261 18.79 12.89 -12.64
CA GLU A 261 20.16 12.92 -13.19
C GLU A 261 20.40 11.79 -14.20
N SER A 262 19.67 10.67 -14.12
CA SER A 262 19.78 9.59 -15.12
C SER A 262 19.14 9.95 -16.46
N THR A 263 18.42 11.06 -16.53
CA THR A 263 17.73 11.54 -17.74
C THR A 263 18.56 12.61 -18.46
N GLU A 264 18.11 12.98 -19.66
CA GLU A 264 18.71 14.10 -20.42
C GLU A 264 18.46 15.46 -19.75
N ARG A 265 17.43 15.58 -18.90
CA ARG A 265 17.05 16.84 -18.26
C ARG A 265 17.79 16.99 -16.94
N LYS A 266 19.01 17.52 -17.00
CA LYS A 266 19.82 17.80 -15.82
C LYS A 266 19.24 18.99 -15.04
N MET A 267 19.09 18.81 -13.73
CA MET A 267 18.62 19.84 -12.81
C MET A 267 19.54 19.88 -11.59
N SER A 268 19.75 21.06 -11.02
CA SER A 268 20.44 21.21 -9.75
C SER A 268 19.58 20.64 -8.60
N LEU A 269 20.20 20.33 -7.47
CA LEU A 269 19.45 19.92 -6.27
C LEU A 269 18.46 20.99 -5.77
N PRO A 270 18.79 22.31 -5.73
CA PRO A 270 17.81 23.35 -5.47
C PRO A 270 16.60 23.31 -6.42
N MET A 271 16.80 23.08 -7.72
CA MET A 271 15.70 22.93 -8.67
C MET A 271 14.80 21.74 -8.34
N ILE A 272 15.38 20.59 -7.99
CA ILE A 272 14.61 19.41 -7.58
C ILE A 272 13.77 19.71 -6.34
N LEU A 273 14.34 20.30 -5.29
CA LEU A 273 13.61 20.59 -4.05
C LEU A 273 12.51 21.64 -4.27
N GLY A 274 12.79 22.71 -5.02
CA GLY A 274 11.80 23.75 -5.28
C GLY A 274 10.66 23.27 -6.17
N LEU A 275 10.96 22.63 -7.31
CA LEU A 275 9.94 22.19 -8.27
C LEU A 275 9.13 21.00 -7.79
N SER A 276 9.72 20.12 -6.98
CA SER A 276 8.98 19.03 -6.32
C SER A 276 8.10 19.52 -5.16
N GLY A 277 8.31 20.75 -4.70
CA GLY A 277 7.61 21.36 -3.57
C GLY A 277 8.19 21.03 -2.20
N HIS A 278 9.14 20.10 -2.09
CA HIS A 278 9.70 19.67 -0.80
C HIS A 278 10.47 20.77 -0.06
N ALA A 279 10.98 21.78 -0.77
CA ALA A 279 11.58 22.96 -0.15
C ALA A 279 10.60 23.74 0.76
N PHE A 280 9.30 23.60 0.52
CA PHE A 280 8.23 24.39 1.13
C PHE A 280 7.35 23.58 2.11
N ARG A 281 7.62 22.29 2.29
CA ARG A 281 6.79 21.43 3.14
C ARG A 281 7.17 21.57 4.61
N LEU A 282 6.18 21.49 5.49
CA LEU A 282 6.30 21.42 6.95
C LEU A 282 5.14 20.57 7.46
N THR A 283 5.48 19.47 8.11
CA THR A 283 4.51 18.57 8.75
C THR A 283 4.99 18.24 10.15
N ILE A 284 4.10 18.38 11.12
CA ILE A 284 4.37 18.14 12.54
C ILE A 284 3.38 17.12 13.07
N VAL A 285 3.85 16.21 13.92
CA VAL A 285 3.02 15.32 14.74
C VAL A 285 2.88 15.98 16.11
N PRO A 286 1.73 16.61 16.45
CA PRO A 286 1.63 17.50 17.61
C PRO A 286 1.77 16.82 18.96
N GLU A 287 1.54 15.50 19.04
CA GLU A 287 1.60 14.77 20.30
C GLU A 287 2.96 14.91 20.99
N ASN A 288 4.05 14.79 20.22
CA ASN A 288 5.40 14.79 20.75
C ASN A 288 6.48 15.33 19.79
N ILE A 289 6.09 15.93 18.66
CA ILE A 289 7.02 16.32 17.59
C ILE A 289 7.80 15.08 17.08
N HIS A 290 7.04 14.03 16.75
CA HIS A 290 7.60 12.75 16.33
C HIS A 290 8.56 12.89 15.14
N ILE A 291 9.64 12.10 15.13
CA ILE A 291 10.65 12.08 14.06
C ILE A 291 10.08 11.85 12.66
N ALA A 292 8.93 11.17 12.56
CA ALA A 292 8.27 10.89 11.30
C ALA A 292 7.65 12.15 10.65
N GLY A 293 7.51 13.27 11.38
CA GLY A 293 6.85 14.49 10.87
C GLY A 293 7.26 14.85 9.43
N PRO A 294 8.55 15.04 9.12
CA PRO A 294 9.00 15.38 7.76
C PRO A 294 8.70 14.34 6.67
N THR A 295 8.46 13.07 7.05
CA THR A 295 8.11 11.98 6.12
C THR A 295 6.63 11.62 6.15
N MET A 296 5.80 12.29 6.97
CA MET A 296 4.34 12.08 7.02
C MET A 296 3.64 12.80 5.86
N PHE A 297 3.70 12.21 4.66
CA PHE A 297 2.93 12.66 3.50
C PHE A 297 2.58 11.51 2.57
N HIS A 298 1.57 11.71 1.70
CA HIS A 298 1.17 10.67 0.75
C HIS A 298 2.20 10.48 -0.37
N PHE A 299 3.16 9.55 -0.19
CA PHE A 299 4.34 9.35 -1.05
C PHE A 299 4.01 9.33 -2.53
N GLN A 300 3.09 8.47 -2.96
CA GLN A 300 2.71 8.37 -4.37
C GLN A 300 2.23 9.71 -4.93
N ARG A 301 1.28 10.38 -4.27
CA ARG A 301 0.69 11.62 -4.76
C ARG A 301 1.73 12.74 -4.85
N VAL A 302 2.48 12.96 -3.78
CA VAL A 302 3.43 14.08 -3.68
C VAL A 302 4.62 13.88 -4.61
N LEU A 303 5.23 12.70 -4.62
CA LEU A 303 6.43 12.45 -5.44
C LEU A 303 6.09 12.36 -6.93
N GLN A 304 4.95 11.76 -7.31
CA GLN A 304 4.52 11.75 -8.71
C GLN A 304 4.18 13.17 -9.19
N GLN A 305 3.53 13.99 -8.35
CA GLN A 305 3.24 15.38 -8.70
C GLN A 305 4.54 16.19 -8.84
N GLY A 306 5.52 15.99 -7.96
CA GLY A 306 6.82 16.62 -8.08
C GLY A 306 7.55 16.28 -9.38
N LEU A 307 7.57 15.00 -9.78
CA LEU A 307 8.09 14.57 -11.08
C LEU A 307 7.31 15.18 -12.25
N LYS A 308 5.99 15.27 -12.14
CA LYS A 308 5.14 15.89 -13.15
C LYS A 308 5.44 17.38 -13.31
N ASN A 309 5.69 18.11 -12.21
CA ASN A 309 6.10 19.51 -12.25
C ASN A 309 7.42 19.70 -13.02
N MET A 310 8.27 18.68 -13.05
CA MET A 310 9.56 18.69 -13.74
C MET A 310 9.52 18.17 -15.19
N GLY A 311 8.35 17.72 -15.67
CA GLY A 311 8.17 17.19 -17.03
C GLY A 311 8.32 15.68 -17.14
N PHE A 312 8.02 14.93 -16.07
CA PHE A 312 8.11 13.48 -16.07
C PHE A 312 6.78 12.82 -15.69
N GLU A 313 6.37 11.84 -16.49
CA GLU A 313 5.40 10.85 -16.06
C GLU A 313 6.12 9.73 -15.30
N SER A 314 5.46 9.20 -14.27
CA SER A 314 6.04 8.20 -13.38
C SER A 314 5.01 7.14 -13.01
N ARG A 315 5.51 5.96 -12.64
CA ARG A 315 4.71 4.86 -12.13
C ARG A 315 5.20 4.48 -10.74
N ALA A 316 4.26 4.27 -9.83
CA ALA A 316 4.53 3.83 -8.47
C ALA A 316 3.90 2.46 -8.20
N VAL A 317 4.53 1.69 -7.32
CA VAL A 317 3.94 0.54 -6.65
C VAL A 317 3.97 0.86 -5.15
N THR A 318 2.80 0.91 -4.52
CA THR A 318 2.67 1.33 -3.12
C THR A 318 1.72 0.41 -2.37
N SER A 319 2.10 -0.04 -1.18
CA SER A 319 1.15 -0.61 -0.22
C SER A 319 0.29 0.52 0.34
N TYR A 320 -1.03 0.46 0.14
CA TYR A 320 -1.96 1.36 0.81
C TYR A 320 -2.15 0.88 2.25
N HIS A 321 -1.27 1.29 3.15
CA HIS A 321 -1.58 1.30 4.58
C HIS A 321 -1.63 2.74 5.06
N LEU A 322 -2.85 3.24 5.28
CA LEU A 322 -3.10 4.33 6.22
C LEU A 322 -2.98 3.75 7.63
N SER A 323 -1.80 3.32 8.08
CA SER A 323 -1.63 3.17 9.53
C SER A 323 -1.58 4.57 10.11
N CYS A 324 -2.72 4.98 10.70
CA CYS A 324 -3.03 6.33 11.19
C CYS A 324 -2.22 6.78 12.43
N GLU A 325 -1.12 6.11 12.75
CA GLU A 325 -0.30 6.45 13.90
C GLU A 325 1.17 6.55 13.47
N PRO A 326 1.92 7.56 13.97
CA PRO A 326 3.35 7.62 13.77
C PRO A 326 3.98 6.31 14.27
N SER A 327 4.62 5.60 13.35
CA SER A 327 5.30 4.34 13.65
C SER A 327 6.44 4.52 14.65
N MET A 328 6.91 3.43 15.26
CA MET A 328 8.03 3.46 16.22
C MET A 328 9.24 4.25 15.70
N ASN A 329 9.78 5.14 16.52
CA ASN A 329 11.03 5.86 16.22
C ASN A 329 12.19 4.87 16.09
N ALA A 330 12.68 4.64 14.87
CA ALA A 330 13.75 3.69 14.55
C ALA A 330 15.05 3.91 15.35
N ASN A 331 15.34 5.14 15.78
CA ASN A 331 16.51 5.47 16.61
C ASN A 331 16.35 4.96 18.06
N GLN A 332 15.13 4.64 18.49
CA GLN A 332 14.77 4.21 19.84
C GLN A 332 14.30 2.75 19.90
N VAL A 333 14.18 2.08 18.74
CA VAL A 333 13.82 0.66 18.68
C VAL A 333 15.00 -0.21 19.14
N GLU A 334 14.73 -1.31 19.84
CA GLU A 334 15.77 -2.29 20.18
C GLU A 334 16.54 -2.74 18.92
N PRO A 335 17.90 -2.74 18.93
CA PRO A 335 18.71 -3.17 17.79
C PRO A 335 18.38 -4.59 17.28
N SER A 336 17.83 -5.44 18.15
CA SER A 336 17.37 -6.80 17.83
C SER A 336 16.28 -6.80 16.74
N LEU A 337 15.40 -5.79 16.72
CA LEU A 337 14.32 -5.64 15.74
C LEU A 337 14.81 -5.10 14.40
N LEU A 338 15.99 -4.48 14.36
CA LEU A 338 16.65 -4.00 13.13
C LEU A 338 17.47 -5.11 12.44
N SER A 339 17.64 -6.27 13.08
CA SER A 339 18.46 -7.37 12.58
C SER A 339 17.92 -7.96 11.26
N PRO A 340 18.80 -8.49 10.38
CA PRO A 340 18.39 -9.23 9.18
C PRO A 340 17.43 -10.39 9.50
N GLU A 341 17.62 -11.07 10.63
CA GLU A 341 16.77 -12.17 11.09
C GLU A 341 15.37 -11.70 11.48
N ALA A 342 15.24 -10.53 12.11
CA ALA A 342 13.95 -9.91 12.38
C ALA A 342 13.25 -9.50 11.09
N ARG A 343 13.99 -8.94 10.12
CA ARG A 343 13.48 -8.56 8.79
C ARG A 343 12.88 -9.75 8.04
N GLN A 344 13.54 -10.91 8.09
CA GLN A 344 13.06 -12.14 7.42
C GLN A 344 11.76 -12.69 8.02
N LYS A 345 11.48 -12.42 9.29
CA LYS A 345 10.23 -12.84 9.96
C LYS A 345 9.02 -11.98 9.58
N ARG A 346 9.23 -10.79 9.00
CA ARG A 346 8.16 -9.89 8.54
C ARG A 346 7.45 -10.41 7.30
N GLN A 347 6.22 -9.97 7.10
CA GLN A 347 5.39 -10.47 6.01
C GLN A 347 5.94 -10.02 4.65
N LEU A 348 5.85 -10.89 3.64
CA LEU A 348 6.15 -10.50 2.26
C LEU A 348 5.04 -9.60 1.73
N SER A 349 5.40 -8.44 1.19
CA SER A 349 4.43 -7.59 0.51
C SER A 349 3.86 -8.30 -0.71
N VAL A 350 2.52 -8.38 -0.80
CA VAL A 350 1.80 -8.93 -1.95
C VAL A 350 2.10 -8.20 -3.26
N LEU A 351 2.61 -6.97 -3.18
CA LEU A 351 2.98 -6.13 -4.31
C LEU A 351 4.42 -6.34 -4.78
N LEU A 352 5.20 -7.18 -4.08
CA LEU A 352 6.59 -7.44 -4.45
C LEU A 352 6.77 -7.85 -5.92
N PRO A 353 5.95 -8.75 -6.52
CA PRO A 353 6.09 -9.09 -7.93
C PRO A 353 5.97 -7.89 -8.87
N GLU A 354 4.99 -7.01 -8.63
CA GLU A 354 4.79 -5.78 -9.42
C GLU A 354 5.96 -4.80 -9.24
N ALA A 355 6.50 -4.72 -8.01
CA ALA A 355 7.67 -3.91 -7.72
C ALA A 355 8.92 -4.42 -8.44
N LEU A 356 9.16 -5.74 -8.45
CA LEU A 356 10.28 -6.36 -9.18
C LEU A 356 10.19 -6.07 -10.68
N GLU A 357 9.00 -6.18 -11.26
CA GLU A 357 8.77 -5.85 -12.67
C GLU A 357 9.08 -4.38 -12.96
N LEU A 358 8.59 -3.47 -12.11
CA LEU A 358 8.85 -2.03 -12.24
C LEU A 358 10.34 -1.71 -12.15
N VAL A 359 11.06 -2.29 -11.18
CA VAL A 359 12.51 -2.09 -11.01
C VAL A 359 13.26 -2.61 -12.23
N HIS A 360 13.02 -3.85 -12.65
CA HIS A 360 13.71 -4.43 -13.81
C HIS A 360 13.49 -3.60 -15.07
N ARG A 361 12.25 -3.21 -15.33
CA ARG A 361 11.90 -2.39 -16.50
C ARG A 361 12.59 -1.03 -16.48
N SER A 362 12.67 -0.37 -15.33
CA SER A 362 13.31 0.94 -15.19
C SER A 362 14.83 0.87 -15.35
N ILE A 363 15.47 -0.08 -14.65
CA ILE A 363 16.92 -0.28 -14.73
C ILE A 363 17.34 -0.66 -16.15
N ASP A 364 16.55 -1.50 -16.83
CA ASP A 364 16.80 -1.88 -18.22
C ASP A 364 16.69 -0.69 -19.20
N LYS A 365 15.90 0.34 -18.86
CA LYS A 365 15.84 1.62 -19.58
C LYS A 365 16.98 2.58 -19.22
N GLY A 366 17.83 2.25 -18.24
CA GLY A 366 18.91 3.11 -17.78
C GLY A 366 18.56 4.05 -16.63
N HIS A 367 17.41 3.87 -15.98
CA HIS A 367 16.93 4.77 -14.91
C HIS A 367 16.84 4.06 -13.55
N PRO A 368 17.48 4.59 -12.48
CA PRO A 368 17.32 4.07 -11.14
C PRO A 368 15.88 4.32 -10.66
N VAL A 369 15.47 3.57 -9.64
CA VAL A 369 14.15 3.71 -9.01
C VAL A 369 14.29 4.17 -7.57
N LEU A 370 13.42 5.08 -7.16
CA LEU A 370 13.31 5.50 -5.77
C LEU A 370 12.52 4.46 -5.00
N ALA A 371 12.99 4.11 -3.81
CA ALA A 371 12.31 3.20 -2.91
C ALA A 371 12.42 3.65 -1.45
N TRP A 372 11.45 3.24 -0.65
CA TRP A 372 11.37 3.52 0.78
C TRP A 372 11.89 2.35 1.62
N ASP A 373 12.49 2.66 2.77
CA ASP A 373 12.93 1.69 3.79
C ASP A 373 13.84 0.57 3.25
N LEU A 374 14.85 0.99 2.47
CA LEU A 374 15.88 0.09 1.93
C LEU A 374 16.82 -0.39 3.04
N PHE A 375 17.40 0.55 3.78
CA PHE A 375 18.36 0.29 4.87
C PHE A 375 17.84 0.77 6.24
N MET A 376 17.17 1.91 6.23
CA MET A 376 16.48 2.53 7.35
C MET A 376 15.20 3.21 6.82
N PRO A 377 14.25 3.62 7.68
CA PRO A 377 13.02 4.35 7.30
C PRO A 377 13.25 5.72 6.65
N GLU A 378 13.89 5.71 5.48
CA GLU A 378 14.29 6.83 4.65
C GLU A 378 14.19 6.45 3.17
N PHE A 379 14.25 7.46 2.30
CA PHE A 379 14.26 7.25 0.85
C PHE A 379 15.66 6.93 0.33
N GLY A 380 15.73 5.94 -0.57
CA GLY A 380 16.96 5.58 -1.27
C GLY A 380 16.70 5.24 -2.74
N LEU A 381 17.74 4.78 -3.42
CA LEU A 381 17.71 4.38 -4.82
C LEU A 381 18.14 2.94 -4.99
N ILE A 382 17.39 2.21 -5.81
CA ILE A 382 17.85 0.98 -6.42
C ILE A 382 18.40 1.34 -7.80
N TYR A 383 19.68 1.07 -8.02
CA TYR A 383 20.41 1.42 -9.25
C TYR A 383 20.91 0.18 -10.00
N GLY A 384 20.57 -1.02 -9.55
CA GLY A 384 20.88 -2.25 -10.26
C GLY A 384 20.20 -3.48 -9.68
N TYR A 385 20.34 -4.60 -10.38
CA TYR A 385 19.86 -5.90 -9.95
C TYR A 385 20.73 -7.05 -10.48
N ASN A 386 20.64 -8.20 -9.83
CA ASN A 386 21.21 -9.47 -10.29
C ASN A 386 20.17 -10.59 -10.09
N ASP A 387 19.62 -11.09 -11.21
CA ASP A 387 18.58 -12.12 -11.21
C ASP A 387 19.07 -13.47 -10.65
N GLU A 388 20.31 -13.86 -10.93
CA GLU A 388 20.88 -15.14 -10.46
C GLU A 388 20.99 -15.18 -8.93
N LYS A 389 21.41 -14.06 -8.34
CA LYS A 389 21.57 -13.88 -6.89
C LYS A 389 20.29 -13.40 -6.20
N ARG A 390 19.29 -12.94 -6.96
CA ARG A 390 18.03 -12.34 -6.47
C ARG A 390 18.27 -11.15 -5.53
N VAL A 391 19.17 -10.25 -5.92
CA VAL A 391 19.54 -9.06 -5.15
C VAL A 391 19.45 -7.78 -5.99
N PHE A 392 19.10 -6.69 -5.33
CA PHE A 392 19.23 -5.33 -5.81
C PHE A 392 20.57 -4.73 -5.41
N TYR A 393 21.09 -3.82 -6.21
CA TYR A 393 22.14 -2.87 -5.83
C TYR A 393 21.44 -1.57 -5.43
N ALA A 394 21.63 -1.15 -4.18
CA ALA A 394 20.88 -0.04 -3.59
C ALA A 394 21.78 0.84 -2.72
N GLY A 395 21.41 2.12 -2.62
CA GLY A 395 22.07 3.08 -1.73
C GLY A 395 21.13 4.20 -1.30
N ASP A 396 21.57 5.01 -0.35
CA ASP A 396 20.87 6.21 0.12
C ASP A 396 21.86 7.35 0.39
N ASN A 397 21.33 8.55 0.67
CA ASN A 397 22.14 9.72 1.07
C ASN A 397 22.58 9.67 2.54
N CYS A 398 22.27 8.59 3.26
CA CYS A 398 22.73 8.30 4.63
C CYS A 398 24.03 7.46 4.64
N ARG A 399 24.72 7.38 3.49
CA ARG A 399 26.00 6.66 3.27
C ARG A 399 25.87 5.13 3.24
N ASN A 400 24.67 4.58 3.09
CA ASN A 400 24.52 3.16 2.80
C ASN A 400 24.68 2.92 1.30
N ASP A 401 25.44 1.90 0.94
CA ASP A 401 25.56 1.39 -0.43
C ASP A 401 25.92 -0.10 -0.36
N SER A 402 24.96 -0.95 -0.69
CA SER A 402 25.05 -2.40 -0.48
C SER A 402 24.01 -3.13 -1.33
N THR A 403 24.13 -4.46 -1.38
CA THR A 403 23.12 -5.31 -2.00
C THR A 403 21.97 -5.64 -1.05
N ILE A 404 20.74 -5.61 -1.55
CA ILE A 404 19.52 -5.96 -0.79
C ILE A 404 18.82 -7.14 -1.48
N PRO A 405 18.50 -8.24 -0.78
CA PRO A 405 17.68 -9.32 -1.33
C PRO A 405 16.33 -8.81 -1.86
N TYR A 406 15.84 -9.37 -2.98
CA TYR A 406 14.54 -9.01 -3.56
C TYR A 406 13.41 -9.07 -2.53
N GLU A 407 13.42 -10.11 -1.69
CA GLU A 407 12.41 -10.34 -0.67
C GLU A 407 12.43 -9.34 0.49
N ASN A 408 13.47 -8.50 0.61
CA ASN A 408 13.58 -7.50 1.66
C ASN A 408 12.86 -6.20 1.32
N LEU A 409 12.52 -5.98 0.04
CA LEU A 409 11.78 -4.80 -0.40
C LEU A 409 10.36 -4.82 0.20
N GLY A 410 10.01 -3.76 0.95
CA GLY A 410 8.76 -3.69 1.70
C GLY A 410 8.74 -4.47 3.01
N ARG A 411 9.87 -5.02 3.46
CA ARG A 411 10.02 -5.69 4.76
C ARG A 411 10.77 -4.84 5.79
N GLY A 412 10.72 -3.52 5.63
CA GLY A 412 11.24 -2.58 6.61
C GLY A 412 10.55 -2.69 7.98
N ILE A 413 10.93 -1.85 8.96
CA ILE A 413 10.21 -1.84 10.26
C ILE A 413 8.74 -1.50 10.03
N LEU A 414 8.48 -0.66 9.03
CA LEU A 414 7.16 -0.17 8.70
C LEU A 414 6.31 -1.18 7.92
N GLU A 415 6.92 -2.27 7.40
CA GLU A 415 6.27 -3.22 6.49
C GLU A 415 5.56 -2.55 5.29
N GLU A 416 6.05 -1.37 4.90
CA GLU A 416 5.56 -0.57 3.77
C GLU A 416 6.43 -0.78 2.54
N LEU A 417 5.79 -1.15 1.42
CA LEU A 417 6.44 -1.20 0.11
C LEU A 417 6.08 0.07 -0.65
N PHE A 418 7.10 0.87 -1.00
CA PHE A 418 6.97 1.96 -1.95
C PHE A 418 8.14 1.95 -2.94
N VAL A 419 7.81 1.95 -4.23
CA VAL A 419 8.76 2.08 -5.35
C VAL A 419 8.20 3.06 -6.36
N LEU A 420 9.04 3.96 -6.86
CA LEU A 420 8.71 4.97 -7.87
C LEU A 420 9.75 4.93 -9.00
N ALA A 421 9.28 4.89 -10.24
CA ALA A 421 10.11 4.95 -11.44
C ALA A 421 9.64 6.03 -12.41
N ILE A 422 10.58 6.68 -13.10
CA ILE A 422 10.27 7.53 -14.25
C ILE A 422 9.83 6.62 -15.41
N ASP A 423 8.70 6.93 -16.04
CA ASP A 423 8.21 6.18 -17.20
C ASP A 423 8.61 6.83 -18.52
N ARG A 424 8.36 8.14 -18.64
CA ARG A 424 8.75 8.97 -19.78
C ARG A 424 8.84 10.46 -19.42
N ALA A 425 9.63 11.20 -20.19
CA ALA A 425 9.66 12.66 -20.16
C ALA A 425 8.62 13.25 -21.12
N PHE A 426 8.15 14.46 -20.84
CA PHE A 426 7.30 15.25 -21.71
C PHE A 426 7.75 16.72 -21.71
N PRO A 427 7.53 17.46 -22.81
CA PRO A 427 7.91 18.87 -22.88
C PRO A 427 7.05 19.70 -21.92
N ILE A 428 7.71 20.55 -21.13
CA ILE A 428 7.09 21.51 -20.23
C ILE A 428 7.98 22.75 -20.14
N ASP A 429 7.37 23.93 -20.25
CA ASP A 429 8.06 25.20 -20.16
C ASP A 429 8.28 25.64 -18.70
N GLN A 430 9.27 26.49 -18.47
CA GLN A 430 9.68 26.93 -17.12
C GLN A 430 8.54 27.58 -16.34
N ARG A 431 7.70 28.37 -17.02
CA ARG A 431 6.59 29.07 -16.39
C ARG A 431 5.56 28.06 -15.87
N THR A 432 5.18 27.07 -16.68
CA THR A 432 4.28 25.99 -16.25
C THR A 432 4.90 25.13 -15.14
N MET A 433 6.20 24.85 -15.19
CA MET A 433 6.91 24.14 -14.11
C MET A 433 6.76 24.88 -12.78
N LEU A 434 7.02 26.19 -12.77
CA LEU A 434 6.93 27.02 -11.56
C LEU A 434 5.49 27.20 -11.08
N ALA A 435 4.54 27.44 -11.98
CA ALA A 435 3.14 27.58 -11.60
C ALA A 435 2.60 26.31 -10.91
N ASN A 436 2.96 25.13 -11.41
CA ASN A 436 2.58 23.85 -10.81
C ASN A 436 3.27 23.61 -9.46
N ALA A 437 4.55 23.98 -9.33
CA ALA A 437 5.28 23.89 -8.07
C ALA A 437 4.68 24.81 -7.00
N LEU A 438 4.37 26.07 -7.36
CA LEU A 438 3.71 27.04 -6.48
C LEU A 438 2.32 26.57 -6.06
N GLN A 439 1.53 26.03 -6.98
CA GLN A 439 0.23 25.46 -6.65
C GLN A 439 0.37 24.34 -5.61
N SER A 440 1.34 23.45 -5.80
CA SER A 440 1.59 22.34 -4.87
C SER A 440 2.02 22.86 -3.49
N ALA A 441 2.91 23.85 -3.44
CA ALA A 441 3.38 24.46 -2.20
C ALA A 441 2.24 25.18 -1.45
N LEU A 442 1.43 25.97 -2.14
CA LEU A 442 0.33 26.73 -1.53
C LEU A 442 -0.78 25.83 -0.98
N VAL A 443 -1.13 24.75 -1.70
CA VAL A 443 -2.08 23.73 -1.20
C VAL A 443 -1.56 23.11 0.10
N HIS A 444 -0.26 22.82 0.19
CA HIS A 444 0.36 22.31 1.42
C HIS A 444 0.33 23.36 2.55
N TYR A 445 0.70 24.61 2.28
CA TYR A 445 0.69 25.69 3.29
C TYR A 445 -0.69 25.94 3.88
N ARG A 446 -1.75 25.79 3.07
CA ARG A 446 -3.15 25.93 3.48
C ARG A 446 -3.70 24.70 4.21
N GLY A 447 -2.95 23.60 4.28
CA GLY A 447 -3.40 22.34 4.88
C GLY A 447 -4.50 21.64 4.08
N GLU A 448 -4.54 21.88 2.76
CA GLU A 448 -5.58 21.34 1.85
C GLU A 448 -5.22 19.98 1.26
N GLU A 449 -4.03 19.46 1.54
CA GLU A 449 -3.63 18.11 1.15
C GLU A 449 -4.33 17.07 2.01
N PRO A 450 -4.64 15.86 1.47
CA PRO A 450 -5.08 14.76 2.31
C PRO A 450 -4.02 14.48 3.37
N GLN A 451 -4.42 14.60 4.63
CA GLN A 451 -3.54 14.46 5.78
C GLN A 451 -4.08 13.42 6.74
N ASP A 452 -3.15 12.82 7.49
CA ASP A 452 -3.50 11.96 8.59
C ASP A 452 -4.05 12.77 9.76
N ALA A 453 -4.97 12.21 10.54
CA ALA A 453 -5.53 12.86 11.72
C ALA A 453 -4.48 13.15 12.81
N SER A 454 -3.36 12.41 12.80
CA SER A 454 -2.24 12.56 13.74
C SER A 454 -1.25 13.68 13.38
N CYS A 455 -1.38 14.29 12.19
CA CYS A 455 -0.42 15.29 11.71
C CYS A 455 -1.08 16.64 11.38
N VAL A 456 -0.28 17.71 11.46
CA VAL A 456 -0.66 19.06 11.07
C VAL A 456 0.33 19.57 10.03
N ASN A 457 -0.21 20.04 8.90
CA ASN A 457 0.56 20.51 7.75
C ASN A 457 0.60 22.04 7.64
N GLY A 458 1.61 22.54 6.92
CA GLY A 458 1.66 23.91 6.45
C GLY A 458 1.81 24.94 7.57
N LEU A 459 1.19 26.12 7.39
CA LEU A 459 1.32 27.23 8.34
C LEU A 459 0.75 26.90 9.73
N ALA A 460 -0.26 26.02 9.80
CA ALA A 460 -0.86 25.61 11.07
C ALA A 460 0.10 24.77 11.94
N ALA A 461 1.10 24.15 11.32
CA ALA A 461 2.06 23.31 12.02
C ALA A 461 2.96 24.09 13.00
N TYR A 462 3.21 25.38 12.75
CA TYR A 462 3.96 26.23 13.69
C TYR A 462 3.25 26.42 15.02
N ALA A 463 1.93 26.58 15.02
CA ALA A 463 1.15 26.71 16.24
C ALA A 463 1.18 25.40 17.05
N ALA A 464 1.04 24.25 16.38
CA ALA A 464 1.15 22.95 17.01
C ALA A 464 2.56 22.69 17.61
N TRP A 465 3.61 23.14 16.91
CA TRP A 465 4.98 23.01 17.39
C TRP A 465 5.24 23.90 18.62
N GLN A 466 4.76 25.15 18.60
CA GLN A 466 4.82 26.05 19.76
C GLN A 466 4.07 25.47 20.96
N GLU A 467 2.85 24.96 20.75
CA GLU A 467 2.02 24.37 21.81
C GLU A 467 2.70 23.15 22.47
N ALA A 468 3.44 22.33 21.71
CA ALA A 468 4.18 21.21 22.28
C ALA A 468 5.30 21.67 23.24
N TYR A 469 6.00 22.76 22.90
CA TYR A 469 6.98 23.38 23.80
C TYR A 469 6.31 23.95 25.06
N GLU A 470 5.15 24.61 24.92
CA GLU A 470 4.40 25.16 26.07
C GLU A 470 3.94 24.07 27.04
N LYS A 471 3.54 22.90 26.51
CA LYS A 471 3.10 21.74 27.31
C LYS A 471 4.26 20.92 27.86
N GLY A 472 5.48 21.11 27.37
CA GLY A 472 6.64 20.28 27.71
C GLY A 472 6.49 18.82 27.22
N THR A 473 5.86 18.61 26.06
CA THR A 473 5.65 17.28 25.47
C THR A 473 6.62 16.96 24.33
N VAL A 474 7.62 17.80 24.09
CA VAL A 474 8.54 17.67 22.97
C VAL A 474 9.48 16.48 23.17
N GLU A 475 9.52 15.57 22.20
CA GLU A 475 10.50 14.48 22.16
C GLU A 475 11.81 14.99 21.54
N SER A 476 12.91 14.88 22.28
CA SER A 476 14.20 15.48 21.91
C SER A 476 14.69 15.08 20.53
N ASN A 477 14.70 13.78 20.20
CA ASN A 477 15.23 13.29 18.92
C ASN A 477 14.38 13.73 17.74
N GLY A 478 13.05 13.58 17.85
CA GLY A 478 12.09 13.97 16.83
C GLY A 478 12.08 15.46 16.57
N ASN A 479 12.17 16.30 17.61
CA ASN A 479 12.32 17.73 17.46
C ASN A 479 13.62 18.13 16.77
N ALA A 480 14.73 17.51 17.15
CA ALA A 480 16.03 17.78 16.54
C ALA A 480 16.03 17.42 15.05
N TYR A 481 15.50 16.25 14.70
CA TYR A 481 15.37 15.79 13.32
C TYR A 481 14.44 16.71 12.50
N THR A 482 13.27 17.01 13.04
CA THR A 482 12.31 17.93 12.42
C THR A 482 12.95 19.30 12.15
N THR A 483 13.74 19.82 13.08
CA THR A 483 14.41 21.10 12.92
C THR A 483 15.45 21.07 11.80
N VAL A 484 16.33 20.05 11.75
CA VAL A 484 17.39 19.99 10.73
C VAL A 484 16.82 19.74 9.33
N VAL A 485 15.79 18.90 9.19
CA VAL A 485 15.17 18.63 7.89
C VAL A 485 14.46 19.87 7.35
N ASN A 486 13.67 20.54 8.19
CA ASN A 486 12.96 21.76 7.77
C ASN A 486 13.93 22.92 7.53
N GLY A 487 14.99 23.06 8.35
CA GLY A 487 16.05 24.05 8.11
C GLY A 487 16.72 23.85 6.76
N ASP A 488 17.06 22.61 6.41
CA ASP A 488 17.65 22.28 5.12
C ASP A 488 16.66 22.53 3.96
N ALA A 489 15.39 22.15 4.12
CA ALA A 489 14.35 22.42 3.13
C ALA A 489 14.23 23.93 2.82
N ARG A 490 14.21 24.78 3.86
CA ARG A 490 14.12 26.24 3.70
C ARG A 490 15.39 26.88 3.16
N ARG A 491 16.56 26.33 3.50
CA ARG A 491 17.83 26.69 2.86
C ARG A 491 17.76 26.45 1.35
N TYR A 492 17.26 25.28 0.93
CA TYR A 492 17.08 24.98 -0.49
C TYR A 492 15.95 25.78 -1.15
N ALA A 493 14.92 26.20 -0.42
CA ALA A 493 13.94 27.17 -0.93
C ALA A 493 14.61 28.49 -1.31
N SER A 494 15.47 29.03 -0.43
CA SER A 494 16.25 30.25 -0.72
C SER A 494 17.17 30.08 -1.92
N LEU A 495 17.90 28.96 -2.00
CA LEU A 495 18.78 28.64 -3.13
C LEU A 495 18.00 28.45 -4.44
N PHE A 496 16.84 27.80 -4.40
CA PHE A 496 15.96 27.62 -5.54
C PHE A 496 15.55 28.96 -6.13
N TRP A 497 15.03 29.87 -5.29
CA TRP A 497 14.61 31.20 -5.74
C TRP A 497 15.79 32.01 -6.29
N SER A 498 16.95 31.96 -5.65
CA SER A 498 18.17 32.62 -6.12
C SER A 498 18.59 32.08 -7.50
N GLU A 499 18.60 30.76 -7.67
CA GLU A 499 19.00 30.13 -8.92
C GLU A 499 18.05 30.44 -10.07
N ILE A 500 16.71 30.42 -9.88
CA ILE A 500 15.80 30.78 -10.98
C ILE A 500 15.85 32.28 -11.31
N VAL A 501 16.10 33.15 -10.32
CA VAL A 501 16.28 34.59 -10.57
C VAL A 501 17.46 34.84 -11.50
N ASP A 502 18.54 34.07 -11.34
CA ASP A 502 19.77 34.23 -12.12
C ASP A 502 19.71 33.50 -13.47
N THR A 503 19.06 32.34 -13.53
CA THR A 503 19.10 31.46 -14.71
C THR A 503 17.89 31.58 -15.64
N TRP A 504 16.72 31.95 -15.14
CA TRP A 504 15.49 32.04 -15.95
C TRP A 504 15.30 33.47 -16.46
N THR A 505 15.80 33.70 -17.67
CA THR A 505 15.90 35.04 -18.31
C THR A 505 14.72 35.37 -19.23
N ASP A 506 13.73 34.49 -19.36
CA ASP A 506 12.54 34.75 -20.16
C ASP A 506 11.75 35.95 -19.58
N SER A 507 11.34 36.84 -20.48
CA SER A 507 10.56 38.05 -20.17
C SER A 507 9.27 37.79 -19.39
N VAL A 508 8.72 36.58 -19.48
CA VAL A 508 7.54 36.17 -18.69
C VAL A 508 7.76 36.28 -17.18
N PHE A 509 9.01 36.27 -16.72
CA PHE A 509 9.36 36.40 -15.32
C PHE A 509 9.70 37.82 -14.87
N ASP A 510 9.79 38.80 -15.78
CA ASP A 510 10.33 40.13 -15.44
C ASP A 510 9.50 40.87 -14.39
N GLU A 511 8.17 40.78 -14.47
CA GLU A 511 7.27 41.42 -13.50
C GLU A 511 7.31 40.75 -12.12
N VAL A 512 7.54 39.44 -12.08
CA VAL A 512 7.58 38.65 -10.83
C VAL A 512 8.99 38.51 -10.27
N ARG A 513 10.05 38.86 -11.02
CA ARG A 513 11.46 38.74 -10.60
C ARG A 513 11.77 39.47 -9.29
N PRO A 514 11.24 40.69 -9.01
CA PRO A 514 11.42 41.32 -7.71
C PRO A 514 10.86 40.49 -6.55
N LEU A 515 9.68 39.89 -6.75
CA LEU A 515 9.03 39.02 -5.77
C LEU A 515 9.82 37.72 -5.56
N MET A 516 10.42 37.16 -6.62
CA MET A 516 11.30 36.00 -6.50
C MET A 516 12.54 36.29 -5.64
N LYS A 517 13.14 37.49 -5.78
CA LYS A 517 14.25 37.93 -4.92
C LYS A 517 13.82 38.11 -3.46
N GLU A 518 12.62 38.64 -3.25
CA GLU A 518 12.05 38.75 -1.92
C GLU A 518 11.81 37.36 -1.28
N ALA A 519 11.26 36.41 -2.03
CA ALA A 519 11.10 35.03 -1.59
C ALA A 519 12.45 34.40 -1.21
N ALA A 520 13.49 34.57 -2.04
CA ALA A 520 14.84 34.09 -1.73
C ALA A 520 15.35 34.64 -0.39
N SER A 521 15.16 35.94 -0.14
CA SER A 521 15.57 36.60 1.10
C SER A 521 14.79 36.11 2.32
N LEU A 522 13.46 35.97 2.21
CA LEU A 522 12.61 35.50 3.29
C LEU A 522 12.95 34.07 3.70
N TYR A 523 13.08 33.17 2.73
CA TYR A 523 13.48 31.79 3.00
C TYR A 523 14.91 31.67 3.54
N GLY A 524 15.80 32.58 3.16
CA GLY A 524 17.15 32.66 3.73
C GLY A 524 17.11 33.01 5.22
N ALA A 525 16.34 34.02 5.61
CA ALA A 525 16.15 34.40 7.01
C ALA A 525 15.50 33.28 7.84
N ILE A 526 14.53 32.58 7.27
CA ILE A 526 13.89 31.41 7.90
C ILE A 526 14.90 30.29 8.13
N ALA A 527 15.73 29.98 7.13
CA ALA A 527 16.76 28.97 7.25
C ALA A 527 17.79 29.31 8.35
N ASP A 528 18.17 30.58 8.49
CA ASP A 528 19.07 31.05 9.54
C ASP A 528 18.46 30.86 10.94
N ASP A 529 17.17 31.15 11.12
CA ASP A 529 16.49 30.96 12.41
C ASP A 529 16.27 29.47 12.74
N LEU A 530 16.00 28.62 11.74
CA LEU A 530 15.96 27.16 11.91
C LEU A 530 17.34 26.59 12.22
N ASP A 531 18.41 27.13 11.64
CA ASP A 531 19.79 26.75 11.99
C ASP A 531 20.11 27.10 13.45
N ARG A 532 19.68 28.28 13.94
CA ARG A 532 19.77 28.65 15.36
C ARG A 532 18.99 27.68 16.24
N LEU A 533 17.79 27.28 15.84
CA LEU A 533 16.99 26.29 16.57
C LEU A 533 17.69 24.92 16.59
N SER A 534 18.32 24.52 15.48
CA SER A 534 19.05 23.24 15.40
C SER A 534 20.30 23.20 16.29
N LYS A 535 20.96 24.36 16.46
CA LYS A 535 22.09 24.51 17.39
C LYS A 535 21.65 24.45 18.85
N LEU A 536 20.43 24.90 19.14
CA LEU A 536 19.82 24.77 20.47
C LEU A 536 19.47 23.30 20.76
N PHE A 537 18.98 22.56 19.76
CA PHE A 537 18.57 21.16 19.88
C PHE A 537 19.29 20.26 18.86
N PRO A 538 20.57 19.90 19.09
CA PRO A 538 21.40 19.23 18.10
C PRO A 538 21.01 17.77 17.88
N PHE A 539 20.78 17.36 16.63
CA PHE A 539 20.54 15.97 16.27
C PHE A 539 21.80 15.10 16.43
N PRO A 540 21.73 13.85 16.93
CA PRO A 540 20.53 13.11 17.31
C PRO A 540 20.09 13.28 18.77
N ALA A 541 20.88 13.94 19.62
CA ALA A 541 20.62 14.02 21.06
C ALA A 541 19.40 14.89 21.40
N GLY A 542 19.20 15.98 20.67
CA GLY A 542 18.09 16.90 20.79
C GLY A 542 18.06 17.78 22.03
N GLY A 543 18.98 17.61 22.97
CA GLY A 543 19.07 18.43 24.17
C GLY A 543 17.85 18.27 25.08
N GLU A 544 17.52 19.35 25.79
CA GLU A 544 16.45 19.40 26.80
C GLU A 544 15.32 20.35 26.35
N PRO A 545 14.53 19.98 25.31
CA PRO A 545 13.51 20.87 24.74
C PRO A 545 12.37 21.22 25.71
N ASN A 546 12.20 20.43 26.76
CA ASN A 546 11.18 20.66 27.80
C ASN A 546 11.71 21.48 28.99
N ASP A 547 12.97 21.93 28.96
CA ASP A 547 13.46 22.95 29.88
C ASP A 547 12.71 24.27 29.63
N ALA A 548 12.32 24.96 30.70
CA ALA A 548 11.45 26.13 30.61
C ALA A 548 12.12 27.33 29.90
N GLU A 549 13.43 27.51 30.04
CA GLU A 549 14.14 28.61 29.39
C GLU A 549 14.45 28.29 27.92
N GLN A 550 14.90 27.06 27.64
CA GLN A 550 15.10 26.61 26.26
C GLN A 550 13.80 26.58 25.46
N GLY A 551 12.70 26.12 26.07
CA GLY A 551 11.36 26.12 25.47
C GLY A 551 10.89 27.52 25.10
N LYS A 552 11.07 28.52 25.98
CA LYS A 552 10.77 29.93 25.65
C LYS A 552 11.60 30.46 24.48
N GLN A 553 12.90 30.13 24.45
CA GLN A 553 13.78 30.51 23.36
C GLN A 553 13.35 29.87 22.04
N ALA A 554 12.94 28.60 22.07
CA ALA A 554 12.43 27.87 20.92
C ALA A 554 11.14 28.49 20.38
N ILE A 555 10.17 28.79 21.26
CA ILE A 555 8.91 29.45 20.90
C ILE A 555 9.17 30.81 20.25
N ALA A 556 10.09 31.61 20.80
CA ALA A 556 10.43 32.92 20.23
C ALA A 556 11.02 32.81 18.81
N LEU A 557 11.87 31.80 18.55
CA LEU A 557 12.39 31.51 17.22
C LEU A 557 11.26 31.04 16.28
N LEU A 558 10.42 30.11 16.71
CA LEU A 558 9.29 29.60 15.92
C LEU A 558 8.31 30.71 15.53
N GLN A 559 8.05 31.67 16.43
CA GLN A 559 7.22 32.84 16.12
C GLN A 559 7.86 33.77 15.09
N ALA A 560 9.18 33.96 15.13
CA ALA A 560 9.90 34.73 14.13
C ALA A 560 9.86 34.03 12.75
N ILE A 561 10.11 32.72 12.74
CA ILE A 561 10.02 31.87 11.56
C ILE A 561 8.61 31.94 10.97
N GLU A 562 7.56 31.72 11.77
CA GLU A 562 6.18 31.74 11.31
C GLU A 562 5.79 33.07 10.67
N ARG A 563 6.22 34.20 11.24
CA ARG A 563 5.98 35.53 10.64
C ARG A 563 6.62 35.65 9.26
N ASN A 564 7.89 35.25 9.12
CA ASN A 564 8.60 35.29 7.84
C ASN A 564 8.02 34.30 6.84
N GLU A 565 7.58 33.13 7.29
CA GLU A 565 6.95 32.12 6.45
C GLU A 565 5.60 32.60 5.92
N ARG A 566 4.77 33.25 6.75
CA ARG A 566 3.52 33.88 6.31
C ARG A 566 3.76 34.98 5.28
N ALA A 567 4.81 35.79 5.45
CA ALA A 567 5.21 36.77 4.46
C ALA A 567 5.66 36.09 3.15
N ALA A 568 6.45 35.03 3.23
CA ALA A 568 6.89 34.26 2.07
C ALA A 568 5.70 33.67 1.31
N VAL A 569 4.74 33.08 2.01
CA VAL A 569 3.50 32.56 1.40
C VAL A 569 2.73 33.64 0.66
N SER A 570 2.60 34.84 1.24
CA SER A 570 1.95 35.97 0.54
C SER A 570 2.71 36.38 -0.74
N VAL A 571 4.05 36.35 -0.72
CA VAL A 571 4.87 36.57 -1.92
C VAL A 571 4.66 35.47 -2.95
N LEU A 572 4.57 34.20 -2.53
CA LEU A 572 4.29 33.07 -3.43
C LEU A 572 2.93 33.21 -4.14
N GLU A 573 1.90 33.65 -3.42
CA GLU A 573 0.57 33.91 -3.97
C GLU A 573 0.62 35.02 -5.03
N GLN A 574 1.36 36.10 -4.77
CA GLN A 574 1.55 37.18 -5.74
C GLN A 574 2.31 36.74 -6.99
N ILE A 575 3.37 35.93 -6.83
CA ILE A 575 4.09 35.33 -7.96
C ILE A 575 3.13 34.46 -8.77
N GLN A 576 2.35 33.59 -8.12
CA GLN A 576 1.39 32.73 -8.81
C GLN A 576 0.35 33.54 -9.59
N MET A 577 -0.19 34.60 -8.99
CA MET A 577 -1.13 35.50 -9.68
C MET A 577 -0.50 36.19 -10.89
N GLY A 578 0.74 36.70 -10.76
CA GLY A 578 1.47 37.30 -11.88
C GLY A 578 1.73 36.31 -13.02
N LEU A 579 2.06 35.06 -12.68
CA LEU A 579 2.23 33.98 -13.66
C LEU A 579 0.92 33.56 -14.32
N ILE A 580 -0.26 33.81 -13.75
CA ILE A 580 -1.56 33.53 -14.38
C ILE A 580 -2.02 34.72 -15.23
N ALA A 581 -1.85 35.95 -14.74
CA ALA A 581 -2.24 37.17 -15.45
C ALA A 581 -1.56 37.27 -16.83
N ASN A 582 -0.28 36.92 -16.90
CA ASN A 582 0.49 36.88 -18.15
C ASN A 582 0.06 35.76 -19.12
N GLN A 583 -0.99 34.98 -18.80
CA GLN A 583 -1.53 33.88 -19.64
C GLN A 583 -2.71 34.36 -20.47
N ALA A 584 -3.42 35.37 -19.96
CA ALA A 584 -4.56 35.96 -20.64
C ALA A 584 -4.15 37.01 -21.69
N CYS A 585 -2.90 37.49 -21.65
CA CYS A 585 -2.35 38.51 -22.56
C CYS A 585 -1.53 37.96 -23.74
N THR A 586 -1.28 36.65 -23.78
CA THR A 586 -0.62 35.92 -24.89
C THR A 586 -1.61 34.94 -25.49
#